data_AF-A0A090S2V7-F1
#
_entry.id   AF-A0A090S2V7-F1
#
_cell.length_a   1.000
_cell.length_b   1.000
_cell.length_c   1.000
_cell.angle_alpha   90.00
_cell.angle_beta   90.00
_cell.angle_gamma   90.00
#
_symmetry.space_group_name_H-M   'P 1'
#
loop_
_entity.id
_entity.type
_entity.pdbx_description
1 polymer ?
#
loop_
_entity_poly.entity_id
_entity_poly.type
_entity_poly.pdbx_seq_one_letter_code
_entity_poly.pdbx_strand_id
1 'polypeptide(L)'
;MSVVVTVWLPALSSALFHPENHSADKCNFCRDTNLAQGKLPACVESCPTKALVFGDLNDPNSDINKMLSIKVIYRDKEHLGTKPKLFKAAFHKGEV
;
A
#
# COMPACT_ATOMS: atom_id res chain seq x y z
N MET A 1 11.49 -9.28 0.64
CA MET A 1 10.48 -8.53 -0.13
C MET A 1 9.68 -7.65 0.82
N SER A 2 10.09 -6.40 1.02
CA SER A 2 9.30 -5.40 1.76
C SER A 2 8.53 -4.57 0.74
N VAL A 3 7.32 -5.03 0.47
CA VAL A 3 6.40 -4.44 -0.51
C VAL A 3 5.58 -3.35 0.16
N VAL A 4 5.49 -2.18 -0.48
CA VAL A 4 4.69 -1.07 0.06
C VAL A 4 3.76 -0.51 -0.99
N VAL A 5 2.51 -0.26 -0.58
CA VAL A 5 1.57 0.58 -1.30
C VAL A 5 1.55 1.96 -0.64
N THR A 6 1.68 3.02 -1.42
CA THR A 6 1.38 4.37 -0.95
C THR A 6 -0.09 4.63 -1.20
N VAL A 7 -0.93 4.72 -0.16
CA VAL A 7 -2.40 4.77 -0.29
C VAL A 7 -2.96 6.08 0.28
N TRP A 8 -3.78 6.78 -0.50
CA TRP A 8 -4.55 7.95 -0.05
C TRP A 8 -5.96 7.56 0.42
N LEU A 9 -6.07 6.48 1.20
CA LEU A 9 -7.33 5.98 1.75
C LEU A 9 -7.17 5.59 3.23
N PRO A 10 -8.15 5.89 4.09
CA PRO A 10 -8.22 5.35 5.44
C PRO A 10 -8.83 3.95 5.37
N ALA A 11 -8.02 2.90 5.51
CA ALA A 11 -8.56 1.55 5.69
C ALA A 11 -7.62 0.71 6.54
N LEU A 12 -7.98 0.52 7.81
CA LEU A 12 -7.24 -0.31 8.76
C LEU A 12 -8.19 -1.22 9.53
N SER A 13 -8.82 -2.10 8.76
CA SER A 13 -9.38 -3.39 9.15
C SER A 13 -9.57 -4.23 7.87
N SER A 14 -8.51 -4.92 7.43
CA SER A 14 -8.45 -5.56 6.09
C SER A 14 -8.70 -7.08 6.11
N ALA A 15 -9.20 -7.62 7.22
CA ALA A 15 -9.58 -9.01 7.33
C ALA A 15 -11.07 -9.15 7.04
N LEU A 16 -11.39 -9.96 6.03
CA LEU A 16 -12.74 -10.36 5.67
C LEU A 16 -12.96 -11.78 6.18
N PHE A 17 -14.09 -12.04 6.81
CA PHE A 17 -14.44 -13.39 7.27
C PHE A 17 -15.39 -14.03 6.27
N HIS A 18 -15.02 -15.20 5.77
CA HIS A 18 -15.83 -15.99 4.87
C HIS A 18 -16.85 -16.81 5.69
N PRO A 19 -18.16 -16.59 5.51
CA PRO A 19 -19.18 -17.24 6.33
C PRO A 19 -19.30 -18.74 6.06
N GLU A 20 -18.94 -19.21 4.87
CA GLU A 20 -19.06 -20.63 4.48
C GLU A 20 -17.94 -21.53 4.98
N ASN A 21 -16.68 -21.08 4.94
CA ASN A 21 -15.51 -21.90 5.30
C ASN A 21 -14.87 -21.47 6.63
N HIS A 22 -15.46 -20.45 7.29
CA HIS A 22 -14.99 -19.86 8.54
C HIS A 22 -13.51 -19.41 8.47
N SER A 23 -13.01 -19.08 7.29
CA SER A 23 -11.65 -18.56 7.09
C SER A 23 -11.62 -17.05 7.20
N ALA A 24 -10.47 -16.53 7.64
CA ALA A 24 -10.17 -15.11 7.61
C ALA A 24 -9.26 -14.82 6.43
N ASP A 25 -9.75 -14.06 5.47
CA ASP A 25 -9.04 -13.68 4.27
C ASP A 25 -8.58 -12.23 4.39
N LYS A 26 -7.42 -11.94 3.81
CA LYS A 26 -6.85 -10.59 3.80
C LYS A 26 -6.21 -10.30 2.46
N CYS A 27 -6.01 -9.02 2.20
CA CYS A 27 -5.20 -8.59 1.07
C CYS A 27 -3.85 -9.33 1.04
N ASN A 28 -3.56 -9.98 -0.08
CA ASN A 28 -2.30 -10.68 -0.35
C ASN A 28 -1.39 -9.88 -1.30
N PHE A 29 -1.70 -8.60 -1.56
CA PHE A 29 -1.01 -7.74 -2.55
C PHE A 29 -1.01 -8.29 -3.98
N CYS A 30 -2.01 -9.09 -4.36
CA CYS A 30 -2.05 -9.78 -5.66
C CYS A 30 -0.86 -10.73 -5.86
N ARG A 31 -0.31 -11.29 -4.77
CA ARG A 31 0.83 -12.24 -4.81
C ARG A 31 0.60 -13.37 -5.79
N ASP A 32 -0.55 -14.02 -5.68
CA ASP A 32 -0.85 -15.25 -6.42
C ASP A 32 -1.44 -14.98 -7.81
N THR A 33 -1.66 -13.71 -8.16
CA THR A 33 -2.28 -13.28 -9.42
C THR A 33 -1.33 -12.38 -10.22
N ASN A 34 -1.50 -11.06 -10.15
CA ASN A 34 -0.75 -10.12 -10.98
C ASN A 34 0.76 -10.13 -10.69
N LEU A 35 1.17 -10.19 -9.41
CA LEU A 35 2.59 -10.20 -9.06
C LEU A 35 3.28 -11.49 -9.52
N ALA A 36 2.59 -12.62 -9.49
CA ALA A 36 3.13 -13.88 -10.02
C ALA A 36 3.41 -13.80 -11.54
N GLN A 37 2.71 -12.93 -12.25
CA GLN A 37 2.90 -12.65 -13.68
C GLN A 37 3.89 -11.51 -13.95
N GLY A 38 4.52 -10.94 -12.91
CA GLY A 38 5.39 -9.77 -13.04
C GLY A 38 4.64 -8.46 -13.35
N LYS A 39 3.31 -8.43 -13.18
CA LYS A 39 2.48 -7.23 -13.34
C LYS A 39 2.33 -6.48 -12.01
N LEU A 40 1.93 -5.22 -12.07
CA LEU A 40 1.57 -4.45 -10.89
C LEU A 40 0.27 -4.99 -10.25
N PRO A 41 0.07 -4.80 -8.93
CA PRO A 41 -1.18 -5.20 -8.28
C PRO A 41 -2.39 -4.54 -8.94
N ALA A 42 -3.51 -5.27 -8.99
CA ALA A 42 -4.71 -4.82 -9.68
C ALA A 42 -5.20 -3.44 -9.22
N CYS A 43 -5.15 -3.16 -7.91
CA CYS A 43 -5.56 -1.86 -7.37
C CYS A 43 -4.67 -0.69 -7.84
N VAL A 44 -3.39 -0.95 -8.07
CA VAL A 44 -2.41 0.05 -8.56
C VAL A 44 -2.64 0.29 -10.05
N GLU A 45 -2.80 -0.78 -10.81
CA GLU A 45 -3.04 -0.73 -12.25
C GLU A 45 -4.38 -0.08 -12.60
N SER A 46 -5.43 -0.34 -11.81
CA SER A 46 -6.77 0.19 -12.04
C SER A 46 -6.93 1.65 -11.64
N CYS A 47 -5.93 2.27 -11.00
CA CYS A 47 -6.06 3.63 -10.45
C CYS A 47 -5.89 4.69 -11.56
N PRO A 48 -6.97 5.39 -11.98
CA PRO A 48 -6.87 6.34 -13.10
C PRO A 48 -6.05 7.59 -12.74
N THR A 49 -6.08 8.00 -11.48
CA THR A 49 -5.38 9.18 -10.96
C THR A 49 -3.92 8.90 -10.61
N LYS A 50 -3.46 7.65 -10.72
CA LYS A 50 -2.11 7.21 -10.32
C LYS A 50 -1.73 7.61 -8.89
N ALA A 51 -2.72 7.58 -7.99
CA ALA A 51 -2.53 7.91 -6.57
C ALA A 51 -1.77 6.82 -5.80
N LEU A 52 -1.69 5.60 -6.36
CA LEU A 52 -1.04 4.45 -5.74
C LEU A 52 0.32 4.20 -6.39
N VAL A 53 1.35 4.07 -5.55
CA VAL A 53 2.71 3.67 -5.96
C VAL A 53 3.07 2.38 -5.26
N PHE A 54 3.61 1.43 -6.03
CA PHE A 54 3.99 0.10 -5.58
C PHE A 54 5.42 -0.24 -5.99
N GLY A 55 6.18 -0.89 -5.11
CA GLY A 55 7.60 -1.15 -5.32
C GLY A 55 8.29 -1.78 -4.10
N ASP A 56 9.60 -1.99 -4.24
CA ASP A 56 10.45 -2.55 -3.18
C ASP A 56 11.16 -1.42 -2.41
N LEU A 57 11.05 -1.46 -1.08
CA LEU A 57 11.78 -0.55 -0.20
C LEU A 57 13.28 -0.82 -0.14
N ASN A 58 13.73 -2.01 -0.49
CA ASN A 58 15.15 -2.36 -0.43
C ASN A 58 15.92 -1.85 -1.65
N ASP A 59 15.22 -1.51 -2.73
CA ASP A 59 15.83 -0.93 -3.93
C ASP A 59 15.84 0.60 -3.83
N PRO A 60 17.00 1.25 -3.62
CA PRO A 60 17.09 2.71 -3.50
C PRO A 60 16.65 3.45 -4.76
N ASN A 61 16.63 2.80 -5.93
CA ASN A 61 16.20 3.40 -7.18
C ASN A 61 14.68 3.31 -7.41
N SER A 62 13.95 2.62 -6.53
CA SER A 62 12.50 2.46 -6.66
C SER A 62 11.77 3.79 -6.50
N ASP A 63 10.64 3.93 -7.20
CA ASP A 63 9.82 5.15 -7.14
C ASP A 63 9.28 5.41 -5.72
N ILE A 64 9.14 4.36 -4.91
CA ILE A 64 8.78 4.48 -3.49
C ILE A 64 9.88 5.17 -2.72
N ASN A 65 11.13 4.75 -2.83
CA ASN A 65 12.23 5.37 -2.07
C ASN A 65 12.43 6.83 -2.47
N LYS A 66 12.31 7.14 -3.76
CA LYS A 66 12.28 8.53 -4.23
C LYS A 66 11.13 9.31 -3.59
N MET A 67 9.91 8.77 -3.58
CA MET A 67 8.75 9.44 -3.01
C MET A 67 8.84 9.63 -1.49
N LEU A 68 9.39 8.65 -0.77
CA LEU A 68 9.64 8.71 0.67
C LEU A 68 10.66 9.79 1.05
N SER A 69 11.61 10.11 0.16
CA SER A 69 12.61 11.16 0.41
C SER A 69 12.08 12.58 0.18
N ILE A 70 11.05 12.74 -0.64
CA ILE A 70 10.57 14.06 -1.10
C ILE A 70 9.29 14.50 -0.37
N LYS A 71 8.38 13.57 -0.07
CA LYS A 71 7.06 13.90 0.48
C LYS A 71 7.02 13.68 1.98
N VAL A 72 6.14 14.43 2.66
CA VAL A 72 5.77 14.11 4.04
C VAL A 72 4.91 12.84 4.01
N ILE A 73 5.32 11.83 4.78
CA ILE A 73 4.71 10.51 4.78
C ILE A 73 4.22 10.19 6.20
N TYR A 74 3.02 9.64 6.28
CA TYR A 74 2.45 9.11 7.52
C TYR A 74 2.26 7.60 7.42
N ARG A 75 2.34 6.93 8.57
CA ARG A 75 1.82 5.59 8.73
C ARG A 75 0.70 5.62 9.75
N ASP A 76 -0.31 4.81 9.51
CA ASP A 76 -1.40 4.69 10.47
C ASP A 76 -0.98 3.80 11.64
N LYS A 77 -1.56 4.08 12.82
CA LYS A 77 -1.47 3.25 14.03
C LYS A 77 -0.04 2.86 14.42
N GLU A 78 0.93 3.76 14.25
CA GLU A 78 2.34 3.49 14.62
C GLU A 78 2.51 3.08 16.09
N HIS A 79 1.64 3.57 16.98
CA HIS A 79 1.63 3.23 18.41
C HIS A 79 1.45 1.72 18.70
N LEU A 80 0.95 0.93 17.74
CA LEU A 80 0.81 -0.53 17.90
C LEU A 80 2.13 -1.29 17.68
N GLY A 81 3.22 -0.61 17.30
CA GLY A 81 4.54 -1.23 17.12
C GLY A 81 4.66 -2.18 15.92
N THR A 82 3.60 -2.35 15.12
CA THR A 82 3.55 -3.27 13.96
C THR A 82 4.32 -2.78 12.74
N LYS A 83 4.80 -1.53 12.74
CA LYS A 83 5.60 -0.90 11.69
C LYS A 83 5.08 -1.21 10.27
N PRO A 84 3.82 -0.82 9.96
CA PRO A 84 3.17 -1.21 8.71
C PRO A 84 3.97 -0.72 7.50
N LYS A 85 4.03 -1.57 6.48
CA LYS A 85 4.67 -1.29 5.18
C LYS A 85 3.66 -0.67 4.21
N LEU A 86 2.86 0.25 4.71
CA LEU A 86 1.90 1.02 3.94
C LEU A 86 2.08 2.48 4.34
N PHE A 87 2.33 3.32 3.35
CA PHE A 87 2.70 4.71 3.54
C PHE A 87 1.58 5.61 3.00
N LYS A 88 1.39 6.78 3.59
CA LYS A 88 0.42 7.77 3.12
C LYS A 88 1.13 9.08 2.88
N ALA A 89 1.12 9.58 1.64
CA ALA A 89 1.66 10.88 1.35
C ALA A 89 0.67 11.98 1.77
N ALA A 90 1.16 12.98 2.50
CA ALA A 90 0.42 14.18 2.85
C ALA A 90 0.02 14.93 1.57
N PHE A 91 -1.22 15.43 1.52
CA PHE A 91 -1.63 16.37 0.49
C PHE A 91 -1.37 17.79 1.01
N HIS A 92 -0.43 18.52 0.41
CA HIS A 92 -0.10 19.90 0.83
C HIS A 92 -1.01 20.97 0.18
N LYS A 93 -2.15 20.60 -0.40
CA LYS A 93 -3.11 21.60 -0.88
C LYS A 93 -4.09 21.86 0.26
N GLY A 94 -3.75 22.85 1.09
CA GLY A 94 -4.72 23.46 1.99
C GLY A 94 -5.92 23.95 1.18
N GLU A 95 -7.12 23.68 1.67
CA GLU A 95 -8.23 24.62 1.45
C GLU A 95 -7.86 25.88 2.24
N VAL A 96 -7.64 26.98 1.51
CA VAL A 96 -7.96 28.32 2.03
C VAL A 96 -9.41 28.61 1.72
#